data_AF-A0A1L9BSR2-F1
#
_entry.id   AF-A0A1L9BSR2-F1
#
_cell.length_a   1.000
_cell.length_b   1.000
_cell.length_c   1.000
_cell.angle_alpha   90.00
_cell.angle_beta   90.00
_cell.angle_gamma   90.00
#
_symmetry.space_group_name_H-M   'P 1'
#
loop_
_entity.id
_entity.type
_entity.pdbx_description
1 polymer ?
#
loop_
_entity_poly.entity_id
_entity_poly.type
_entity_poly.pdbx_seq_one_letter_code
_entity_poly.pdbx_strand_id
1 'polypeptide(L)'
;MSRTFREALNERTGPGKASLKEVADKAGVSYEQLKKVRQGKSGSTNVEDALRVAAFFGLTLNEFLADDLAEDRAEIVQTYNALSEEERQILRDAARGRADRDHP
;
A
#
# COMPACT_ATOMS: atom_id res chain seq x y z
N MET A 1 7.43 -0.57 -1.27
CA MET A 1 6.55 -1.68 -1.73
C MET A 1 5.33 -1.66 -0.84
N SER A 2 4.13 -1.60 -1.43
CA SER A 2 2.89 -1.68 -0.64
C SER A 2 2.76 -3.07 -0.01
N ARG A 3 2.17 -3.12 1.18
CA ARG A 3 1.94 -4.37 1.91
C ARG A 3 0.84 -5.15 1.21
N THR A 4 0.91 -6.48 1.27
CA THR A 4 -0.24 -7.29 0.91
C THR A 4 -1.37 -7.07 1.90
N PHE A 5 -2.61 -7.28 1.46
CA PHE A 5 -3.77 -7.21 2.36
C PHE A 5 -3.64 -8.13 3.58
N ARG A 6 -3.03 -9.31 3.38
CA ARG A 6 -2.73 -10.26 4.46
C ARG A 6 -1.77 -9.68 5.50
N GLU A 7 -0.68 -9.04 5.08
CA GLU A 7 0.30 -8.43 5.99
C GLU A 7 -0.34 -7.30 6.79
N ALA A 8 -1.05 -6.40 6.11
CA ALA A 8 -1.79 -5.31 6.74
C ALA A 8 -2.82 -5.81 7.77
N LEU A 9 -3.53 -6.90 7.46
CA LEU A 9 -4.49 -7.54 8.35
C LEU A 9 -3.83 -8.19 9.56
N ASN A 10 -2.71 -8.89 9.37
CA ASN A 10 -1.98 -9.53 10.45
C ASN A 10 -1.35 -8.53 11.43
N GLU A 11 -0.90 -7.39 10.92
CA GLU A 11 -0.33 -6.35 11.76
C GLU A 11 -1.38 -5.66 12.64
N ARG A 12 -2.63 -5.57 12.18
CA ARG A 12 -3.71 -4.89 12.90
C ARG A 12 -4.62 -5.82 13.71
N THR A 13 -4.39 -7.14 13.66
CA THR A 13 -5.17 -8.13 14.41
C THR A 13 -4.28 -9.04 15.25
N GLY A 14 -4.75 -9.46 16.43
CA GLY A 14 -3.97 -10.32 17.32
C GLY A 14 -4.12 -9.98 18.81
N PRO A 15 -3.28 -10.56 19.70
CA PRO A 15 -3.31 -10.25 21.12
C PRO A 15 -3.11 -8.76 21.38
N GLY A 16 -3.98 -8.16 22.19
CA GLY A 16 -3.97 -6.71 22.49
C GLY A 16 -4.50 -5.82 21.37
N LYS A 17 -5.04 -6.39 20.27
CA LYS A 17 -5.67 -5.70 19.15
C LYS A 17 -7.06 -6.28 18.89
N ALA A 18 -7.76 -5.72 17.90
CA ALA A 18 -9.04 -6.28 17.46
C ALA A 18 -8.88 -7.75 17.05
N SER A 19 -9.82 -8.59 17.48
CA SER A 19 -9.84 -9.99 17.07
C SER A 19 -10.30 -10.11 15.61
N LEU A 20 -9.86 -11.14 14.90
CA LEU A 20 -10.29 -11.35 13.51
C LEU A 20 -11.81 -11.52 13.40
N LYS A 21 -12.44 -12.09 14.44
CA LYS A 21 -13.89 -12.23 14.54
C LYS A 21 -14.57 -10.87 14.70
N GLU A 22 -14.07 -10.04 15.60
CA GLU A 22 -14.58 -8.68 15.79
C GLU A 22 -14.49 -7.84 14.52
N VAL A 23 -13.36 -7.94 13.79
CA VAL A 23 -13.19 -7.26 12.50
C VAL A 23 -14.23 -7.76 11.50
N ALA A 24 -14.41 -9.08 11.39
CA ALA A 24 -15.40 -9.66 10.48
C ALA A 24 -16.82 -9.16 10.79
N ASP A 25 -17.21 -9.25 12.07
CA ASP A 25 -18.55 -8.91 12.54
C ASP A 25 -18.84 -7.41 12.34
N LYS A 26 -17.91 -6.53 12.72
CA LYS A 26 -18.10 -5.07 12.62
C LYS A 26 -17.92 -4.52 11.21
N ALA A 27 -17.06 -5.13 10.39
CA ALA A 27 -16.92 -4.75 8.98
C ALA A 27 -18.01 -5.36 8.08
N GLY A 28 -18.80 -6.31 8.60
CA GLY A 28 -19.84 -6.99 7.81
C GLY A 28 -19.27 -7.90 6.72
N VAL A 29 -18.13 -8.55 6.99
CA VAL A 29 -17.45 -9.44 6.04
C VAL A 29 -17.39 -10.87 6.57
N SER A 30 -17.18 -11.85 5.68
CA SER A 30 -17.12 -13.26 6.12
C SER A 30 -15.87 -13.54 6.95
N TYR A 31 -16.08 -14.01 8.19
CA TYR A 31 -15.00 -14.49 9.04
C TYR A 31 -14.16 -15.59 8.38
N GLU A 32 -14.80 -16.53 7.67
CA GLU A 32 -14.09 -17.62 7.00
C GLU A 32 -13.23 -17.12 5.82
N GLN A 33 -13.66 -16.07 5.11
CA GLN A 33 -12.81 -15.42 4.09
C GLN A 33 -11.60 -14.76 4.74
N LEU A 34 -11.77 -13.96 5.79
CA LEU A 34 -10.65 -13.33 6.50
C LEU A 34 -9.68 -14.36 7.10
N LYS A 35 -10.22 -15.47 7.61
CA LYS A 35 -9.41 -16.59 8.13
C LYS A 35 -8.58 -17.25 7.03
N LYS A 36 -9.15 -17.47 5.83
CA LYS A 36 -8.39 -18.00 4.67
C LYS A 36 -7.29 -17.04 4.23
N VAL A 37 -7.58 -15.74 4.19
CA VAL A 37 -6.59 -14.68 3.91
C VAL A 37 -5.45 -14.74 4.92
N ARG A 38 -5.77 -14.75 6.21
CA ARG A 38 -4.80 -14.84 7.31
C ARG A 38 -3.90 -16.08 7.20
N GLN A 39 -4.47 -17.22 6.84
CA GLN A 39 -3.75 -18.49 6.64
C GLN A 39 -2.88 -18.50 5.36
N GLY A 40 -2.94 -17.47 4.52
CA GLY A 40 -2.25 -17.44 3.23
C GLY A 40 -2.85 -18.37 2.18
N LYS A 41 -4.06 -18.91 2.43
CA LYS A 41 -4.82 -19.69 1.43
C LYS A 41 -5.44 -18.81 0.35
N SER A 42 -5.52 -17.51 0.62
CA SER A 42 -5.79 -16.46 -0.36
C SER A 42 -4.87 -15.29 -0.06
N GLY A 43 -4.24 -14.71 -1.08
CA GLY A 43 -3.39 -13.51 -0.91
C GLY A 43 -4.20 -12.22 -0.72
N SER A 44 -5.47 -12.24 -1.13
CA SER A 44 -6.38 -11.09 -1.11
C SER A 44 -7.82 -11.51 -0.85
N THR A 45 -8.68 -10.53 -0.59
CA THR A 45 -10.14 -10.66 -0.66
C THR A 45 -10.65 -9.79 -1.83
N ASN A 46 -11.96 -9.81 -2.10
CA ASN A 46 -12.53 -8.88 -3.08
C ASN A 46 -12.37 -7.41 -2.60
N VAL A 47 -12.43 -6.47 -3.54
CA VAL A 47 -12.17 -5.05 -3.25
C VAL A 47 -13.18 -4.48 -2.25
N GLU A 48 -14.45 -4.87 -2.32
CA GLU A 48 -15.49 -4.38 -1.40
C GLU A 48 -15.21 -4.77 0.05
N ASP A 49 -14.86 -6.04 0.30
CA ASP A 49 -14.55 -6.52 1.64
C ASP A 49 -13.25 -5.89 2.15
N ALA A 50 -12.27 -5.67 1.27
CA ALA A 50 -11.05 -4.97 1.62
C ALA A 50 -11.32 -3.52 2.07
N LEU A 51 -12.21 -2.81 1.36
CA LEU A 51 -12.66 -1.47 1.72
C LEU A 51 -13.40 -1.46 3.06
N ARG A 52 -14.31 -2.41 3.30
CA ARG A 52 -15.05 -2.52 4.58
C ARG A 52 -14.12 -2.79 5.75
N VAL A 53 -13.12 -3.65 5.56
CA VAL A 53 -12.11 -3.95 6.59
C VAL A 53 -11.21 -2.74 6.86
N ALA A 54 -10.78 -2.00 5.83
CA ALA A 54 -10.02 -0.77 6.02
C ALA A 54 -10.83 0.28 6.80
N ALA A 55 -12.11 0.45 6.43
CA ALA A 55 -13.04 1.37 7.09
C ALA A 55 -13.28 1.01 8.57
N PHE A 56 -13.26 -0.28 8.94
CA PHE A 56 -13.32 -0.69 10.34
C PHE A 56 -12.16 -0.11 11.17
N PHE A 57 -10.98 0.04 10.59
CA PHE A 57 -9.83 0.67 11.23
C PHE A 57 -9.80 2.20 11.07
N GLY A 58 -10.81 2.80 10.43
CA GLY A 58 -10.85 4.23 10.13
C GLY A 58 -9.87 4.67 9.03
N LEU A 59 -9.48 3.74 8.16
CA LEU A 59 -8.51 3.98 7.09
C LEU A 59 -9.16 3.81 5.71
N THR A 60 -8.62 4.50 4.72
CA THR A 60 -8.81 4.13 3.32
C THR A 60 -8.06 2.83 3.00
N LEU A 61 -8.38 2.18 1.88
CA LEU A 61 -7.68 0.96 1.48
C LEU A 61 -6.19 1.20 1.22
N ASN A 62 -5.81 2.34 0.65
CA ASN A 62 -4.41 2.67 0.38
C ASN A 62 -3.62 2.84 1.69
N GLU A 63 -4.16 3.60 2.66
CA GLU A 63 -3.55 3.74 3.99
C GLU A 63 -3.49 2.41 4.74
N PHE A 64 -4.51 1.56 4.58
CA PHE A 64 -4.51 0.22 5.17
C PHE A 64 -3.35 -0.62 4.63
N LEU A 65 -3.09 -0.55 3.32
CA LEU A 65 -2.02 -1.26 2.63
C LEU A 65 -0.64 -0.59 2.76
N ALA A 66 -0.55 0.57 3.41
CA ALA A 66 0.66 1.42 3.40
C ALA A 66 1.15 1.64 1.95
N ASP A 67 0.21 1.96 1.06
CA ASP A 67 0.49 2.30 -0.33
C ASP A 67 0.70 3.82 -0.44
N ASP A 68 1.93 4.22 -0.13
CA ASP A 68 2.37 5.62 -0.13
C ASP A 68 2.70 6.13 -1.54
N LEU A 69 2.36 5.38 -2.60
CA LEU A 69 2.70 5.71 -3.99
C LEU A 69 2.26 7.12 -4.42
N ALA A 70 1.12 7.58 -3.90
CA ALA A 70 0.64 8.93 -4.18
C ALA A 70 1.49 10.01 -3.48
N GLU A 71 1.94 9.75 -2.25
CA GLU A 71 2.80 10.62 -1.46
C GLU A 71 4.22 10.63 -2.03
N ASP A 72 4.77 9.45 -2.34
CA ASP A 72 6.06 9.29 -3.05
C ASP A 72 6.06 10.07 -4.37
N ARG A 73 4.99 9.95 -5.18
CA ARG A 73 4.86 10.70 -6.44
C ARG A 73 4.78 12.20 -6.21
N ALA A 74 4.04 12.64 -5.18
CA ALA A 74 3.91 14.04 -4.84
C ALA A 74 5.27 14.62 -4.40
N GLU A 75 6.04 13.90 -3.58
CA GLU A 75 7.38 14.28 -3.15
C GLU A 75 8.34 14.41 -4.34
N ILE A 76 8.31 13.48 -5.29
CA ILE A 76 9.12 13.56 -6.52
C ILE A 76 8.79 14.81 -7.31
N VAL A 77 7.50 15.11 -7.51
CA VAL A 77 7.06 16.29 -8.26
C VAL A 77 7.46 17.58 -7.54
N GLN A 78 7.29 17.64 -6.21
CA GLN A 78 7.70 18.79 -5.42
C GLN A 78 9.21 19.02 -5.51
N THR A 79 10.00 17.96 -5.36
CA THR A 79 11.45 18.00 -5.49
C THR A 79 11.86 18.49 -6.88
N TYR A 80 11.27 17.93 -7.95
CA TYR A 80 11.55 18.36 -9.33
C TYR A 80 11.18 19.84 -9.55
N ASN A 81 10.05 20.28 -9.00
CA ASN A 81 9.58 21.65 -9.12
C ASN A 81 10.47 22.65 -8.38
N ALA A 82 11.10 22.24 -7.28
CA ALA A 82 12.05 23.07 -6.52
C ALA A 82 13.39 23.27 -7.23
N LEU A 83 13.74 22.42 -8.22
CA LEU A 83 14.96 22.56 -9.01
C LEU A 83 14.82 23.66 -10.06
N SER A 84 15.92 24.39 -10.27
CA SER A 84 16.11 25.27 -11.43
C SER A 84 16.17 24.48 -12.75
N GLU A 85 16.02 25.18 -13.88
CA GLU A 85 16.06 24.53 -15.20
C GLU A 85 17.42 23.86 -15.48
N GLU A 86 18.51 24.48 -15.01
CA GLU A 86 19.88 23.95 -15.12
C GLU A 86 20.06 22.66 -14.32
N GLU A 87 19.56 22.63 -13.08
CA GLU A 87 19.60 21.42 -12.23
C GLU A 87 18.73 20.29 -12.80
N ARG A 88 17.57 20.61 -13.38
CA ARG A 88 16.73 19.63 -14.08
C ARG A 88 17.42 19.06 -15.31
N GLN A 89 18.17 19.88 -16.05
CA GLN A 89 18.93 19.45 -17.21
C GLN A 89 20.03 18.45 -16.81
N ILE A 90 20.78 18.75 -15.75
CA ILE A 90 21.79 17.82 -15.19
C ILE A 90 21.14 16.48 -14.81
N LEU A 91 19.98 16.52 -14.15
CA LEU A 91 19.28 15.31 -13.71
C LEU A 91 18.79 14.46 -14.90
N ARG A 92 18.32 15.10 -15.98
CA ARG A 92 17.93 14.42 -17.24
C ARG A 92 19.13 13.80 -17.95
N ASP A 93 20.25 14.51 -18.02
CA ASP A 93 21.46 14.03 -18.69
C ASP A 93 22.08 12.85 -17.92
N ALA A 94 22.08 12.91 -16.59
CA ALA A 94 22.50 11.80 -15.73
C ALA A 94 21.60 10.56 -15.88
N ALA A 95 20.27 10.75 -15.99
CA ALA A 95 19.34 9.65 -16.20
C ALA A 95 19.53 8.97 -17.56
N ARG A 96 19.71 9.75 -18.64
CA ARG A 96 20.03 9.22 -19.99
C ARG A 96 21.33 8.43 -20.00
N GLY A 97 22.39 8.97 -19.39
CA GLY A 97 23.70 8.30 -19.36
C GLY A 97 23.71 6.97 -18.60
N ARG A 98 22.75 6.71 -17.69
CA ARG A 98 22.55 5.40 -17.06
C ARG A 98 21.72 4.44 -17.92
N ALA A 99 20.64 4.93 -18.54
CA ALA A 99 19.79 4.10 -19.39
C ALA A 99 20.56 3.49 -20.58
N ASP A 100 21.45 4.26 -21.19
CA ASP A 100 22.31 3.79 -22.30
C ASP A 100 23.39 2.79 -21.86
N ARG A 101 23.68 2.67 -20.55
CA ARG A 101 24.64 1.70 -20.00
C ARG A 101 23.99 0.38 -19.60
N ASP A 102 22.73 0.42 -19.16
CA ASP A 102 21.98 -0.77 -18.71
C ASP A 102 21.22 -1.48 -19.85
N HIS A 103 21.12 -0.86 -21.04
CA HIS A 103 20.60 -1.48 -22.27
C HIS A 103 21.63 -1.37 -23.42
N PRO A 104 22.60 -2.30 -23.53
CA PRO A 104 23.49 -2.40 -24.69
C PRO A 104 22.81 -2.99 -25.93
#